data_AF-A0A533Y937-F1
#
_entry.id   AF-A0A533Y937-F1
#
_cell.length_a   1.000
_cell.length_b   1.000
_cell.length_c   1.000
_cell.angle_alpha   90.00
_cell.angle_beta   90.00
_cell.angle_gamma   90.00
#
_symmetry.space_group_name_H-M   'P 1'
#
loop_
_entity.id
_entity.type
_entity.pdbx_description
1 polymer ?
#
loop_
_entity_poly.entity_id
_entity_poly.type
_entity_poly.pdbx_seq_one_letter_code
_entity_poly.pdbx_strand_id
1 'polypeptide(L)'
;MTRGKLWTGLIVLFLAGTLTGIGGASLYQHYEHGYRWERGPAAHKERILTRLTEELSLTSAQQADIEPIVHQVHVEILRLRFQHHPEVEQILTKGIATLKTKLSADQQAKLERLYVQLQQRWQVSRDYLQAAQERR
;
A
#
# COMPACT_ATOMS: atom_id res chain seq x y z
N MET A 1 -10.86 -48.30 -20.74
CA MET A 1 -11.16 -46.92 -20.26
C MET A 1 -11.34 -46.02 -21.46
N THR A 2 -12.49 -45.37 -21.61
CA THR A 2 -12.78 -44.52 -22.78
C THR A 2 -11.99 -43.21 -22.69
N ARG A 3 -11.39 -42.80 -23.81
CA ARG A 3 -10.50 -41.61 -23.92
C ARG A 3 -11.12 -40.33 -23.32
N GLY A 4 -12.45 -40.21 -23.33
CA GLY A 4 -13.18 -39.08 -22.71
C GLY A 4 -13.03 -38.96 -21.19
N LYS A 5 -12.88 -40.08 -20.45
CA LYS A 5 -12.69 -40.03 -18.99
C LYS A 5 -11.31 -39.47 -18.60
N LEU A 6 -10.29 -39.72 -19.43
CA LEU A 6 -8.94 -39.18 -19.22
C LEU A 6 -8.89 -37.66 -19.48
N TRP A 7 -9.54 -37.20 -20.54
CA TRP A 7 -9.63 -35.77 -20.86
C TRP A 7 -10.43 -34.98 -19.82
N THR A 8 -11.50 -35.57 -19.28
CA THR A 8 -12.30 -34.95 -18.22
C THR A 8 -11.46 -34.74 -16.96
N GLY A 9 -10.66 -35.74 -16.56
CA GLY A 9 -9.74 -35.61 -15.41
C GLY A 9 -8.68 -34.54 -15.63
N LEU A 10 -8.13 -34.43 -16.84
CA LEU A 10 -7.13 -33.42 -17.19
C LEU A 10 -7.68 -31.99 -17.13
N ILE A 11 -8.89 -31.77 -17.63
CA ILE A 11 -9.56 -30.46 -17.59
C ILE A 11 -9.84 -30.04 -16.15
N VAL A 12 -10.29 -30.96 -15.30
CA VAL A 12 -10.54 -30.68 -13.88
C VAL A 12 -9.24 -30.31 -13.15
N LEU A 13 -8.15 -31.04 -13.41
CA LEU A 13 -6.84 -30.73 -12.83
C LEU A 13 -6.32 -29.36 -13.29
N PHE A 14 -6.49 -29.03 -14.57
CA PHE A 14 -6.09 -27.74 -15.13
C PHE A 14 -6.90 -26.57 -14.53
N LEU A 15 -8.22 -26.73 -14.38
CA LEU A 15 -9.07 -25.72 -13.74
C LEU A 15 -8.72 -25.54 -12.25
N ALA A 16 -8.46 -26.63 -11.53
CA ALA A 16 -8.02 -26.57 -10.13
C ALA A 16 -6.66 -25.86 -9.98
N GLY A 17 -5.70 -26.17 -10.85
CA GLY A 17 -4.40 -25.51 -10.90
C GLY A 17 -4.50 -24.03 -11.26
N THR A 18 -5.37 -23.67 -12.20
CA THR A 18 -5.59 -22.29 -12.64
C THR A 18 -6.27 -21.46 -11.55
N LEU A 19 -7.27 -22.00 -10.85
CA LEU A 19 -7.91 -21.34 -9.70
C LEU A 19 -6.94 -21.13 -8.54
N THR A 20 -6.08 -22.11 -8.28
CA THR A 20 -5.02 -22.01 -7.26
C THR A 20 -3.94 -21.02 -7.68
N GLY A 21 -3.58 -20.97 -8.96
CA GLY A 21 -2.58 -20.06 -9.52
C GLY A 21 -3.06 -18.59 -9.54
N ILE A 22 -4.30 -18.33 -9.95
CA ILE A 22 -4.89 -16.98 -9.94
C ILE A 22 -5.10 -16.51 -8.49
N GLY A 23 -5.60 -17.37 -7.60
CA GLY A 23 -5.74 -17.07 -6.19
C GLY A 23 -4.39 -16.79 -5.51
N GLY A 24 -3.38 -17.61 -5.80
CA GLY A 24 -2.02 -17.46 -5.27
C GLY A 24 -1.29 -16.23 -5.80
N ALA A 25 -1.38 -15.93 -7.09
CA ALA A 25 -0.77 -14.74 -7.69
C ALA A 25 -1.44 -13.45 -7.21
N SER A 26 -2.78 -13.44 -7.06
CA SER A 26 -3.50 -12.32 -6.46
C SER A 26 -3.08 -12.10 -5.00
N LEU A 27 -2.88 -13.16 -4.23
CA LEU A 27 -2.47 -13.05 -2.82
C LEU A 27 -1.01 -12.60 -2.70
N TYR A 28 -0.12 -13.09 -3.57
CA TYR A 28 1.29 -12.69 -3.63
C TYR A 28 1.44 -11.21 -4.01
N GLN A 29 0.72 -10.76 -5.04
CA GLN A 29 0.72 -9.33 -5.41
C GLN A 29 0.12 -8.46 -4.31
N HIS A 30 -0.89 -8.93 -3.56
CA HIS A 30 -1.44 -8.18 -2.43
C HIS A 30 -0.48 -8.13 -1.24
N TYR A 31 0.26 -9.21 -0.98
CA TYR A 31 1.29 -9.27 0.05
C TYR A 31 2.45 -8.32 -0.26
N GLU A 32 2.92 -8.29 -1.51
CA GLU A 32 4.06 -7.46 -1.91
C GLU A 32 3.69 -5.96 -1.96
N HIS A 33 2.48 -5.61 -2.42
CA HIS A 33 2.04 -4.21 -2.41
C HIS A 33 1.67 -3.69 -1.01
N GLY A 34 1.14 -4.56 -0.13
CA GLY A 34 0.89 -4.24 1.28
C GLY A 34 2.18 -3.94 2.04
N TYR A 35 3.18 -4.83 1.94
CA TYR A 35 4.48 -4.68 2.62
C TYR A 35 5.27 -3.45 2.15
N ARG A 36 5.09 -3.01 0.90
CA ARG A 36 5.78 -1.84 0.31
C ARG A 36 5.27 -0.50 0.83
N TRP A 37 4.06 -0.45 1.38
CA TRP A 37 3.44 0.75 1.94
C TRP A 37 3.42 0.74 3.49
N GLU A 38 3.59 -0.42 4.10
CA GLU A 38 3.48 -0.64 5.56
C GLU A 38 4.67 -0.17 6.39
N ARG A 39 5.84 0.10 5.80
CA ARG A 39 6.97 0.67 6.56
C ARG A 39 6.83 2.18 6.88
N GLY A 40 5.70 2.79 6.55
CA GLY A 40 5.39 4.16 6.90
C GLY A 40 6.20 5.22 6.14
N PRO A 41 6.06 6.51 6.50
CA PRO A 41 6.70 7.62 5.80
C PRO A 41 8.23 7.59 5.88
N ALA A 42 8.79 7.13 7.00
CA ALA A 42 10.23 7.03 7.20
C ALA A 42 10.91 6.15 6.13
N ALA A 43 10.33 4.99 5.83
CA ALA A 43 10.84 4.12 4.78
C ALA A 43 10.66 4.68 3.37
N HIS A 44 9.77 5.66 3.17
CA HIS A 44 9.64 6.35 1.90
C HIS A 44 10.85 7.25 1.64
N LYS A 45 11.32 8.00 2.65
CA LYS A 45 12.58 8.77 2.58
C LYS A 45 13.76 7.86 2.25
N GLU A 46 13.94 6.78 3.02
CA GLU A 46 15.04 5.83 2.80
C GLU A 46 15.03 5.28 1.39
N ARG A 47 13.86 4.86 0.88
CA ARG A 47 13.73 4.35 -0.48
C ARG A 47 14.08 5.38 -1.56
N ILE A 48 13.72 6.65 -1.38
CA ILE A 48 14.09 7.71 -2.32
C ILE A 48 15.62 7.86 -2.32
N LEU A 49 16.25 7.92 -1.14
CA LEU A 49 17.69 8.07 -1.03
C LEU A 49 18.45 6.85 -1.59
N THR A 50 18.00 5.64 -1.30
CA THR A 50 18.57 4.40 -1.87
C THR A 50 18.47 4.40 -3.39
N ARG A 51 17.30 4.75 -3.95
CA ARG A 51 17.12 4.79 -5.39
C ARG A 51 18.00 5.85 -6.06
N LEU A 52 18.08 7.06 -5.49
CA LEU A 52 18.97 8.10 -6.01
C LEU A 52 20.44 7.68 -5.93
N THR A 53 20.80 6.98 -4.86
CA THR A 53 22.16 6.45 -4.68
C THR A 53 22.51 5.44 -5.75
N GLU A 54 21.63 4.48 -6.02
CA GLU A 54 21.85 3.43 -7.02
C GLU A 54 21.88 4.00 -8.45
N GLU A 55 20.89 4.82 -8.81
CA GLU A 55 20.74 5.35 -10.17
C GLU A 55 21.80 6.40 -10.54
N LEU A 56 22.26 7.19 -9.55
CA LEU A 56 23.26 8.24 -9.77
C LEU A 56 24.66 7.86 -9.28
N SER A 57 24.83 6.64 -8.74
CA SER A 57 26.08 6.15 -8.16
C SER A 57 26.68 7.13 -7.13
N LEU A 58 25.85 7.60 -6.19
CA LEU A 58 26.24 8.63 -5.22
C LEU A 58 27.31 8.11 -4.24
N THR A 59 28.37 8.88 -4.06
CA THR A 59 29.37 8.64 -3.00
C THR A 59 28.79 8.92 -1.62
N SER A 60 29.40 8.39 -0.56
CA SER A 60 28.94 8.62 0.82
C SER A 60 28.91 10.10 1.21
N ALA A 61 29.85 10.90 0.70
CA ALA A 61 29.87 12.35 0.92
C ALA A 61 28.65 13.02 0.25
N GLN A 62 28.35 12.67 -1.01
CA GLN A 62 27.19 13.20 -1.72
C GLN A 62 25.87 12.75 -1.08
N GLN A 63 25.80 11.52 -0.56
CA GLN A 63 24.62 11.06 0.17
C GLN A 63 24.36 11.89 1.42
N ALA A 64 25.40 12.21 2.19
CA ALA A 64 25.28 13.05 3.39
C ALA A 64 24.76 14.46 3.07
N ASP A 65 25.17 15.02 1.93
CA ASP A 65 24.72 16.35 1.47
C ASP A 65 23.28 16.31 0.91
N ILE A 66 22.89 15.22 0.25
CA ILE A 66 21.58 15.06 -0.40
C ILE A 66 20.48 14.64 0.58
N GLU A 67 20.82 13.85 1.61
CA GLU A 67 19.87 13.38 2.62
C GLU A 67 19.01 14.49 3.26
N PRO A 68 19.56 15.64 3.72
CA PRO A 68 18.74 16.70 4.30
C PRO A 68 17.80 17.34 3.26
N ILE A 69 18.20 17.43 1.99
CA ILE A 69 17.36 17.96 0.91
C ILE A 69 16.18 17.02 0.66
N VAL A 70 16.45 15.71 0.54
CA VAL A 70 15.40 14.69 0.36
C VAL A 70 14.45 14.68 1.56
N HIS A 71 14.97 14.83 2.78
CA HIS A 71 14.16 14.90 3.98
C HIS A 71 13.24 16.12 3.97
N GLN A 72 13.75 17.30 3.65
CA GLN A 72 12.95 18.52 3.58
C GLN A 72 11.83 18.39 2.56
N VAL A 73 12.14 17.96 1.33
CA VAL A 73 11.15 17.76 0.26
C VAL A 73 10.08 16.74 0.70
N HIS A 74 10.50 15.65 1.34
CA HIS A 74 9.57 14.64 1.86
C HIS A 74 8.60 15.23 2.89
N VAL A 75 9.10 16.03 3.83
CA VAL A 75 8.27 16.70 4.86
C VAL A 75 7.30 17.71 4.23
N GLU A 76 7.74 18.49 3.23
CA GLU A 76 6.89 19.45 2.53
C GLU A 76 5.73 18.76 1.78
N ILE A 77 6.02 17.66 1.09
CA ILE A 77 5.00 16.83 0.42
C ILE A 77 4.01 16.27 1.44
N LEU A 78 4.50 15.75 2.57
CA LEU A 78 3.63 15.25 3.63
C LEU A 78 2.73 16.36 4.18
N ARG A 79 3.29 17.54 4.43
CA ARG A 79 2.53 18.70 4.92
C ARG A 79 1.38 19.06 3.98
N LEU A 80 1.66 19.15 2.68
CA LEU A 80 0.65 19.42 1.66
C LEU A 80 -0.45 18.34 1.67
N ARG A 81 -0.05 17.06 1.73
CA ARG A 81 -1.00 15.95 1.82
C ARG A 81 -1.90 16.05 3.06
N PHE A 82 -1.33 16.43 4.21
CA PHE A 82 -2.07 16.56 5.46
C PHE A 82 -3.00 17.77 5.49
N GLN A 83 -2.66 18.87 4.80
CA GLN A 83 -3.55 20.02 4.66
C GLN A 83 -4.89 19.64 4.01
N HIS A 84 -4.85 18.76 3.00
CA HIS A 84 -6.05 18.27 2.30
C HIS A 84 -6.65 16.99 2.90
N HIS A 85 -6.07 16.45 3.98
CA HIS A 85 -6.54 15.21 4.59
C HIS A 85 -8.02 15.25 5.00
N PRO A 86 -8.54 16.33 5.63
CA PRO A 86 -9.96 16.38 6.01
C PRO A 86 -10.90 16.26 4.82
N GLU A 87 -10.54 16.84 3.68
CA GLU A 87 -11.32 16.78 2.44
C GLU A 87 -11.34 15.34 1.89
N VAL A 88 -10.18 14.69 1.87
CA VAL A 88 -10.04 13.28 1.44
C VAL A 88 -10.85 12.35 2.35
N GLU A 89 -10.79 12.56 3.66
CA GLU A 89 -11.53 11.77 4.64
C GLU A 89 -13.04 11.92 4.44
N GLN A 90 -13.53 13.14 4.24
CA GLN A 90 -14.95 13.38 3.94
C GLN A 90 -15.42 12.66 2.67
N ILE A 91 -14.62 12.70 1.60
CA ILE A 91 -14.93 12.01 0.34
C ILE A 91 -15.00 10.50 0.57
N LEU A 92 -14.03 9.93 1.30
CA LEU A 92 -13.99 8.49 1.60
C LEU A 92 -15.13 8.04 2.51
N THR A 93 -15.45 8.79 3.56
CA THR A 93 -16.59 8.47 4.44
C THR A 93 -17.90 8.44 3.65
N LYS A 94 -18.14 9.42 2.77
CA LYS A 94 -19.32 9.44 1.89
C LYS A 94 -19.33 8.25 0.93
N GLY A 95 -18.18 7.91 0.34
CA GLY A 95 -18.03 6.75 -0.54
C GLY A 95 -18.32 5.44 0.17
N ILE A 96 -17.79 5.25 1.39
CA ILE A 96 -18.01 4.06 2.21
C ILE A 96 -19.48 3.92 2.60
N ALA A 97 -20.12 5.01 3.05
CA ALA A 97 -21.54 5.01 3.36
C ALA A 97 -22.37 4.55 2.15
N THR A 98 -22.04 5.07 0.97
CA THR A 98 -22.70 4.69 -0.29
C THR A 98 -22.46 3.22 -0.63
N LEU A 99 -21.22 2.73 -0.50
CA LEU A 99 -20.89 1.32 -0.74
C LEU A 99 -21.63 0.39 0.21
N LYS A 100 -21.74 0.73 1.50
CA LYS A 100 -22.45 -0.09 2.50
C LYS A 100 -23.89 -0.39 2.10
N THR A 101 -24.58 0.54 1.43
CA THR A 101 -25.97 0.32 0.95
C THR A 101 -26.09 -0.79 -0.10
N LYS A 102 -24.99 -1.16 -0.77
CA LYS A 102 -24.95 -2.16 -1.85
C LYS A 102 -24.35 -3.50 -1.42
N LEU A 103 -23.89 -3.63 -0.17
CA LEU A 103 -23.13 -4.77 0.31
C LEU A 103 -23.91 -5.59 1.34
N SER A 104 -23.67 -6.89 1.37
CA SER A 104 -24.18 -7.77 2.43
C SER A 104 -23.50 -7.49 3.77
N ALA A 105 -24.08 -7.98 4.88
CA ALA A 105 -23.51 -7.78 6.22
C ALA A 105 -22.04 -8.24 6.33
N ASP A 106 -21.71 -9.41 5.77
CA ASP A 106 -20.33 -9.93 5.78
C ASP A 106 -19.36 -9.06 4.98
N GLN A 107 -19.82 -8.52 3.83
CA GLN A 107 -19.02 -7.62 3.01
C GLN A 107 -18.83 -6.25 3.66
N GLN A 108 -19.84 -5.75 4.38
CA GLN A 108 -19.73 -4.52 5.17
C GLN A 108 -18.71 -4.67 6.29
N ALA A 109 -18.70 -5.80 7.01
CA ALA A 109 -17.69 -6.07 8.04
C ALA A 109 -16.26 -6.11 7.46
N LYS A 110 -16.09 -6.67 6.26
CA LYS A 110 -14.79 -6.63 5.55
C LYS A 110 -14.40 -5.22 5.13
N LEU A 111 -15.35 -4.43 4.60
CA LEU A 111 -15.11 -3.05 4.22
C LEU A 111 -14.68 -2.19 5.42
N GLU A 112 -15.29 -2.39 6.58
CA GLU A 112 -14.92 -1.68 7.81
C GLU A 112 -13.48 -1.97 8.23
N ARG A 113 -13.06 -3.24 8.17
CA ARG A 113 -11.66 -3.62 8.47
C ARG A 113 -10.67 -2.94 7.54
N LEU A 114 -10.99 -2.86 6.25
CA LEU A 114 -10.16 -2.16 5.27
C LEU A 114 -10.08 -0.66 5.57
N TYR A 115 -11.20 -0.05 5.99
CA TYR A 115 -11.23 1.36 6.34
C TYR A 115 -10.41 1.67 7.60
N VAL A 116 -10.53 0.85 8.65
CA VAL A 116 -9.71 0.99 9.87
C VAL A 116 -8.22 0.87 9.57
N GLN A 117 -7.82 -0.11 8.73
CA GLN A 117 -6.42 -0.23 8.30
C GLN A 117 -5.91 1.01 7.56
N LEU A 118 -6.76 1.63 6.72
CA LEU A 118 -6.43 2.88 6.04
C LEU A 118 -6.24 4.03 7.04
N GLN A 119 -7.14 4.17 8.02
CA GLN A 119 -7.04 5.19 9.06
C GLN A 119 -5.77 5.04 9.91
N GLN A 120 -5.41 3.83 10.30
CA GLN A 120 -4.17 3.54 11.03
C GLN A 120 -2.93 4.00 10.25
N ARG A 121 -2.89 3.75 8.93
CA ARG A 121 -1.78 4.19 8.06
C ARG A 121 -1.66 5.71 8.02
N TRP A 122 -2.77 6.43 8.06
CA TRP A 122 -2.75 7.89 8.12
C TRP A 122 -2.31 8.42 9.49
N GLN A 123 -2.69 7.77 10.59
CA GLN A 123 -2.22 8.11 11.93
C GLN A 123 -0.69 8.02 12.01
N VAL A 124 -0.10 6.89 11.59
CA VAL A 124 1.37 6.73 11.53
C VAL A 124 2.02 7.86 10.72
N SER A 125 1.39 8.27 9.62
CA SER A 125 1.90 9.35 8.78
C SER A 125 1.84 10.71 9.46
N ARG A 126 0.82 10.94 10.30
CA ARG A 126 0.60 12.18 11.05
C ARG A 126 1.61 12.29 12.18
N ASP A 127 1.79 11.22 12.94
CA ASP A 127 2.74 11.16 14.06
C ASP A 127 4.17 11.43 13.57
N TYR A 128 4.53 10.88 12.41
CA TYR A 128 5.82 11.18 11.76
C TYR A 128 5.98 12.66 11.42
N LEU A 129 4.96 13.31 10.87
CA LEU A 129 5.01 14.74 10.54
C LEU A 129 5.18 15.59 11.81
N GLN A 130 4.47 15.25 12.88
CA GLN A 130 4.59 15.94 14.18
C GLN A 130 6.01 15.78 14.74
N ALA A 131 6.53 14.55 14.78
CA ALA A 131 7.90 14.29 15.24
C ALA A 131 8.98 14.99 14.38
N ALA A 132 8.74 15.14 13.07
CA ALA A 132 9.65 15.89 12.18
C ALA A 132 9.59 17.41 12.42
N GLN A 133 8.45 17.94 12.88
CA GLN A 133 8.30 19.36 13.20
C GLN A 133 8.91 19.73 14.57
N GLU A 134 8.86 18.82 15.54
CA GLU A 134 9.45 19.02 16.88
C GLU A 134 10.99 18.99 16.89
N ARG A 135 11.61 18.42 15.85
CA ARG A 135 13.08 18.33 15.71
C ARG A 135 13.71 19.52 14.98
N ARG A 136 12.94 20.54 14.61
CA ARG A 136 13.41 21.80 14.02
C ARG A 136 13.66 22.84 15.10
#